data_AF-A0A7S3INZ4-F1
#
_entry.id   AF-A0A7S3INZ4-F1
#
_cell.length_a   1.000
_cell.length_b   1.000
_cell.length_c   1.000
_cell.angle_alpha   90.00
_cell.angle_beta   90.00
_cell.angle_gamma   90.00
#
_symmetry.space_group_name_H-M   'P 1'
#
loop_
_entity.id
_entity.type
_entity.pdbx_description
1 polymer ?
#
loop_
_entity_poly.entity_id
_entity_poly.type
_entity_poly.pdbx_seq_one_letter_code
_entity_poly.pdbx_strand_id
1 'polypeptide(L)'
;KSVMISAGVSYMFEFSPVRYSNMIGGFWNVTEGMIYVMFTVYYMTGHKNWIEVQYFGVFVGLIASLGILLLPESPKWLFEKKRFKEFSLVINKMAKFNGLELPYGYETKVLSLAESSAVKDDTSESFFQSPKALNRTKMSSSVAPIAVE
;
A
#
# COMPACT_ATOMS: atom_id res chain seq x y z
N LYS A 1 -13.75 -6.50 15.23
CA LYS A 1 -13.03 -7.45 14.35
C LYS A 1 -13.02 -7.00 12.87
N SER A 2 -14.01 -6.24 12.35
CA SER A 2 -13.97 -5.70 10.97
C SER A 2 -12.82 -4.75 10.66
N VAL A 3 -12.30 -4.02 11.64
CA VAL A 3 -11.21 -3.03 11.44
C VAL A 3 -9.89 -3.70 11.01
N MET A 4 -9.59 -4.91 11.49
CA MET A 4 -8.33 -5.60 11.18
C MET A 4 -8.31 -6.17 9.75
N ILE A 5 -9.44 -6.69 9.28
CA ILE A 5 -9.60 -7.16 7.89
C ILE A 5 -9.49 -5.96 6.94
N SER A 6 -10.07 -4.82 7.32
CA SER A 6 -9.94 -3.57 6.56
C SER A 6 -8.50 -3.10 6.46
N ALA A 7 -7.71 -3.17 7.53
CA ALA A 7 -6.34 -2.65 7.55
C ALA A 7 -5.42 -3.36 6.55
N GLY A 8 -5.50 -4.70 6.44
CA GLY A 8 -4.67 -5.47 5.51
C GLY A 8 -5.00 -5.17 4.04
N VAL A 9 -6.28 -5.06 3.71
CA VAL A 9 -6.74 -4.72 2.36
C VAL A 9 -6.40 -3.27 2.00
N SER A 10 -6.57 -2.33 2.93
CA SER A 10 -6.14 -0.94 2.76
C SER A 10 -4.64 -0.83 2.51
N TYR A 11 -3.83 -1.60 3.24
CA TYR A 11 -2.38 -1.66 3.02
C TYR A 11 -2.04 -2.19 1.62
N MET A 12 -2.67 -3.29 1.18
CA MET A 12 -2.44 -3.82 -0.18
C MET A 12 -2.76 -2.79 -1.27
N PHE A 13 -3.87 -2.06 -1.13
CA PHE A 13 -4.25 -1.04 -2.10
C PHE A 13 -3.35 0.20 -2.07
N GLU A 14 -2.75 0.53 -0.92
CA GLU A 14 -1.83 1.64 -0.80
C GLU A 14 -0.50 1.39 -1.53
N PHE A 15 -0.01 0.16 -1.51
CA PHE A 15 1.22 -0.23 -2.20
C PHE A 15 1.00 -0.50 -3.69
N SER A 16 -0.23 -0.72 -4.10
CA SER A 16 -0.59 -0.96 -5.50
C SER A 16 -0.80 0.36 -6.25
N PRO A 17 -0.31 0.48 -7.50
CA PRO A 17 -0.79 1.53 -8.40
C PRO A 17 -2.31 1.39 -8.61
N VAL A 18 -3.04 2.50 -8.66
CA VAL A 18 -4.51 2.52 -8.83
C VAL A 18 -4.97 1.74 -10.07
N ARG A 19 -4.14 1.68 -11.12
CA ARG A 19 -4.40 0.90 -12.34
C ARG A 19 -4.54 -0.60 -12.10
N TYR A 20 -3.81 -1.15 -11.12
CA TYR A 20 -3.81 -2.58 -10.80
C TYR A 20 -4.65 -2.92 -9.57
N SER A 21 -5.22 -1.91 -8.91
CA SER A 21 -6.06 -2.07 -7.72
C SER A 21 -7.17 -3.10 -7.94
N ASN A 22 -7.98 -2.94 -8.99
CA ASN A 22 -9.08 -3.88 -9.28
C ASN A 22 -8.59 -5.32 -9.53
N MET A 23 -7.40 -5.48 -10.14
CA MET A 23 -6.82 -6.80 -10.41
C MET A 23 -6.36 -7.48 -9.12
N ILE A 24 -5.74 -6.73 -8.20
CA ILE A 24 -5.30 -7.22 -6.89
C ILE A 24 -6.49 -7.57 -6.00
N GLY A 25 -7.54 -6.75 -6.01
CA GLY A 25 -8.81 -7.08 -5.34
C GLY A 25 -9.46 -8.34 -5.92
N GLY A 26 -9.43 -8.52 -7.24
CA GLY A 26 -9.88 -9.75 -7.89
C GLY A 26 -9.06 -10.97 -7.45
N PHE A 27 -7.73 -10.85 -7.43
CA PHE A 27 -6.82 -11.91 -7.00
C PHE A 27 -7.07 -12.33 -5.54
N TRP A 28 -7.35 -11.38 -4.66
CA TRP A 28 -7.72 -11.65 -3.27
C TRP A 28 -8.97 -12.54 -3.18
N ASN A 29 -10.05 -12.16 -3.89
CA ASN A 29 -11.30 -12.92 -3.90
C ASN A 29 -11.13 -14.31 -4.51
N VAL A 30 -10.34 -14.44 -5.58
CA VAL A 30 -10.06 -15.75 -6.20
C VAL A 30 -9.30 -16.65 -5.24
N THR A 31 -8.32 -16.10 -4.51
CA THR A 31 -7.55 -16.87 -3.52
C THR A 31 -8.44 -17.35 -2.37
N GLU A 32 -9.33 -16.49 -1.84
CA GLU A 32 -10.32 -16.92 -0.84
C GLU A 32 -11.26 -18.00 -1.37
N GLY A 33 -11.77 -17.85 -2.61
CA GLY A 33 -12.61 -18.84 -3.26
C GLY A 33 -11.92 -20.21 -3.41
N MET A 34 -10.64 -20.22 -3.82
CA MET A 34 -9.86 -21.46 -3.95
C MET A 34 -9.69 -22.20 -2.63
N ILE A 35 -9.51 -21.49 -1.51
CA ILE A 35 -9.39 -22.11 -0.18
C ILE A 35 -10.67 -22.87 0.19
N TYR A 36 -11.85 -22.28 -0.05
CA TYR A 36 -13.12 -22.96 0.24
C TYR A 36 -13.37 -24.17 -0.66
N VAL A 37 -13.01 -24.08 -1.94
CA VAL A 37 -13.10 -25.22 -2.87
C VAL A 37 -12.17 -26.34 -2.41
N MET A 38 -10.93 -26.02 -2.03
CA MET A 38 -9.97 -27.00 -1.51
C MET A 38 -10.50 -27.71 -0.26
N PHE A 39 -11.07 -26.97 0.70
CA PHE A 39 -11.68 -27.57 1.89
C PHE A 39 -12.87 -28.46 1.56
N THR A 40 -13.73 -28.03 0.64
CA THR A 40 -14.90 -28.82 0.21
C THR A 40 -14.47 -30.14 -0.42
N VAL A 41 -13.49 -30.11 -1.33
CA VAL A 41 -12.94 -31.32 -1.96
C VAL A 41 -12.27 -32.23 -0.93
N TYR A 42 -11.52 -31.68 0.02
CA TYR A 42 -10.87 -32.43 1.09
C TYR A 42 -11.88 -33.24 1.92
N TYR A 43 -12.97 -32.61 2.39
CA TYR A 43 -14.00 -33.31 3.16
C TYR A 43 -14.86 -34.24 2.31
N MET A 44 -15.04 -33.95 1.01
CA MET A 44 -15.75 -34.84 0.08
C MET A 44 -14.97 -36.14 -0.20
N THR A 45 -13.64 -36.12 -0.10
CA THR A 45 -12.77 -37.30 -0.32
C THR A 45 -12.77 -38.25 0.89
N GLY A 46 -13.63 -38.03 1.89
CA GLY A 46 -13.81 -38.92 3.04
C GLY A 46 -12.83 -38.68 4.21
N HIS A 47 -11.98 -37.65 4.11
CA HIS A 47 -11.13 -37.24 5.22
C HIS A 47 -11.97 -36.55 6.30
N LYS A 48 -12.13 -37.22 7.46
CA LYS A 48 -12.94 -36.71 8.59
C LYS A 48 -12.11 -35.88 9.59
N ASN A 49 -10.79 -35.90 9.46
CA ASN A 49 -9.88 -35.22 10.37
C ASN A 49 -9.87 -33.72 10.08
N TRP A 50 -10.57 -32.95 10.90
CA TRP A 50 -10.59 -31.48 10.86
C TRP A 50 -9.26 -30.86 11.32
N ILE A 51 -8.49 -31.61 12.10
CA ILE A 51 -7.21 -31.15 12.68
C ILE A 51 -6.16 -30.93 11.59
N GLU A 52 -6.13 -31.76 10.54
CA GLU A 52 -5.17 -31.63 9.42
C GLU A 52 -5.36 -30.30 8.67
N VAL A 53 -6.61 -29.90 8.45
CA VAL A 53 -6.96 -28.60 7.86
C VAL A 53 -6.52 -27.45 8.78
N GLN A 54 -6.68 -27.62 10.09
CA GLN A 54 -6.25 -26.62 11.06
C GLN A 54 -4.72 -26.45 11.08
N TYR A 55 -3.95 -27.54 10.99
CA TYR A 55 -2.48 -27.46 10.88
C TYR A 55 -2.05 -26.69 9.63
N PHE A 56 -2.70 -26.92 8.49
CA PHE A 56 -2.44 -26.16 7.28
C PHE A 56 -2.75 -24.67 7.45
N GLY A 57 -3.90 -24.33 8.06
CA GLY A 57 -4.26 -22.94 8.34
C GLY A 57 -3.27 -22.23 9.27
N VAL A 58 -2.83 -22.90 10.35
CA VAL A 58 -1.82 -22.37 11.26
C VAL A 58 -0.47 -22.21 10.56
N PHE A 59 -0.09 -23.16 9.71
CA PHE A 59 1.16 -23.09 8.94
C PHE A 59 1.18 -21.89 7.99
N VAL A 60 0.12 -21.68 7.21
CA VAL A 60 0.00 -20.51 6.33
C VAL A 60 -0.05 -19.21 7.14
N GLY A 61 -0.76 -19.20 8.27
CA GLY A 61 -0.83 -18.06 9.18
C GLY A 61 0.53 -17.70 9.81
N LEU A 62 1.35 -18.70 10.15
CA LEU A 62 2.71 -18.49 10.65
C LEU A 62 3.60 -17.87 9.58
N ILE A 63 3.53 -18.35 8.34
CA ILE A 63 4.28 -17.75 7.22
C ILE A 63 3.85 -16.30 7.02
N ALA A 64 2.55 -16.00 7.03
CA ALA A 64 2.05 -14.64 6.92
C ALA A 64 2.52 -13.74 8.08
N SER A 65 2.57 -14.28 9.30
CA SER A 65 3.05 -13.57 10.49
C SER A 65 4.55 -13.31 10.47
N LEU A 66 5.35 -14.19 9.85
CA LEU A 66 6.76 -13.90 9.59
C LEU A 66 6.92 -12.81 8.51
N GLY A 67 6.04 -12.81 7.51
CA GLY A 67 5.99 -11.79 6.47
C GLY A 67 5.74 -10.38 7.01
N ILE A 68 4.83 -10.22 7.99
CA ILE A 68 4.50 -8.89 8.51
C ILE A 68 5.67 -8.19 9.21
N LEU A 69 6.62 -8.95 9.77
CA LEU A 69 7.83 -8.40 10.39
C LEU A 69 8.81 -7.79 9.36
N LEU A 70 8.71 -8.21 8.11
CA LEU A 70 9.56 -7.73 7.01
C LEU A 70 8.93 -6.54 6.27
N LEU A 71 7.63 -6.30 6.45
CA LEU A 71 6.91 -5.24 5.77
C LEU A 71 7.21 -3.88 6.43
N PRO A 72 7.53 -2.83 5.64
CA PRO A 72 7.62 -1.47 6.16
C PRO A 72 6.24 -0.96 6.56
N GLU A 73 6.19 -0.06 7.53
CA GLU A 73 4.94 0.62 7.93
C GLU A 73 4.30 1.39 6.76
N SER A 74 2.96 1.53 6.80
CA SER A 74 2.18 2.26 5.78
C SER A 74 2.64 3.72 5.67
N PRO A 75 2.98 4.22 4.45
CA PRO A 75 3.31 5.62 4.22
C PRO A 75 2.22 6.61 4.68
N LYS A 76 0.95 6.31 4.45
CA LYS A 76 -0.20 7.13 4.83
C LYS A 76 -0.29 7.26 6.35
N TRP A 77 -0.13 6.15 7.07
CA TRP A 77 -0.13 6.17 8.52
C TRP A 77 1.04 7.00 9.09
N LEU A 78 2.24 6.87 8.51
CA LEU A 78 3.41 7.67 8.91
C LEU A 78 3.20 9.17 8.66
N PHE A 79 2.54 9.52 7.54
CA PHE A 79 2.19 10.90 7.20
C PHE A 79 1.17 11.49 8.20
N GLU A 80 0.10 10.76 8.50
CA GLU A 80 -0.93 11.19 9.46
C GLU A 80 -0.39 11.34 10.89
N LYS A 81 0.55 10.46 11.29
CA LYS A 81 1.25 10.55 12.59
C LYS A 81 2.34 11.62 12.64
N LYS A 82 2.54 12.42 11.58
CA LYS A 82 3.57 13.47 11.47
C LYS A 82 5.00 12.93 11.65
N ARG A 83 5.24 11.65 11.37
CA ARG A 83 6.57 10.99 11.45
C ARG A 83 7.32 11.13 10.13
N PHE A 84 7.64 12.36 9.74
CA PHE A 84 8.18 12.67 8.41
C PHE A 84 9.54 12.02 8.10
N LYS A 85 10.40 11.83 9.12
CA LYS A 85 11.70 11.18 8.93
C LYS A 85 11.56 9.73 8.46
N GLU A 86 10.62 8.99 9.03
CA GLU A 86 10.37 7.59 8.68
C GLU A 86 9.61 7.48 7.36
N PHE A 87 8.67 8.40 7.12
CA PHE A 87 7.99 8.53 5.84
C PHE A 87 8.98 8.67 4.68
N SER A 88 9.96 9.58 4.79
CA SER A 88 11.03 9.76 3.81
C SER A 88 11.80 8.47 3.53
N LEU A 89 12.12 7.71 4.58
CA LEU A 89 12.85 6.45 4.47
C LEU A 89 12.04 5.38 3.71
N VAL A 90 10.76 5.23 4.05
CA VAL A 90 9.86 4.26 3.40
C VAL A 90 9.64 4.64 1.93
N ILE A 91 9.37 5.90 1.64
CA ILE A 91 9.19 6.39 0.26
C ILE A 91 10.47 6.22 -0.57
N ASN A 92 11.66 6.44 0.01
CA ASN A 92 12.92 6.19 -0.67
C ASN A 92 13.11 4.71 -1.00
N LYS A 93 12.78 3.81 -0.06
CA LYS A 93 12.80 2.35 -0.31
C LYS A 93 11.82 1.95 -1.43
N MET A 94 10.61 2.48 -1.43
CA MET A 94 9.61 2.22 -2.47
C MET A 94 10.06 2.77 -3.83
N ALA A 95 10.61 3.98 -3.86
CA ALA A 95 11.12 4.61 -5.08
C ALA A 95 12.26 3.79 -5.69
N LYS A 96 13.22 3.33 -4.86
CA LYS A 96 14.29 2.42 -5.28
C LYS A 96 13.76 1.10 -5.83
N PHE A 97 12.76 0.50 -5.18
CA PHE A 97 12.15 -0.75 -5.65
C PHE A 97 11.46 -0.57 -7.01
N ASN A 98 10.89 0.61 -7.26
CA ASN A 98 10.25 0.98 -8.53
C ASN A 98 11.23 1.58 -9.56
N GLY A 99 12.53 1.67 -9.26
CA GLY A 99 13.53 2.27 -10.15
C GLY A 99 13.36 3.78 -10.38
N LEU A 100 12.67 4.47 -9.47
CA LEU A 100 12.39 5.90 -9.55
C LEU A 100 13.32 6.68 -8.61
N GLU A 101 13.87 7.79 -9.10
CA GLU A 101 14.59 8.76 -8.26
C GLU A 101 13.64 9.86 -7.80
N LEU A 102 13.65 10.14 -6.50
CA LEU A 102 12.81 11.19 -5.91
C LEU A 102 13.41 12.56 -6.24
N PRO A 103 12.58 13.57 -6.60
CA PRO A 103 13.07 14.91 -6.88
C PRO A 103 13.70 15.54 -5.62
N TYR A 104 14.80 16.27 -5.82
CA TYR A 104 15.47 17.03 -4.76
C TYR A 104 14.48 18.01 -4.10
N GLY A 105 14.42 18.00 -2.75
CA GLY A 105 13.47 18.82 -2.00
C GLY A 105 12.05 18.22 -1.83
N TYR A 106 11.87 16.91 -2.02
CA TYR A 106 10.58 16.26 -1.76
C TYR A 106 10.14 16.40 -0.28
N GLU A 107 11.08 16.44 0.66
CA GLU A 107 10.79 16.53 2.09
C GLU A 107 10.09 17.84 2.45
N THR A 108 10.61 18.98 1.96
CA THR A 108 10.00 20.30 2.15
C THR A 108 8.63 20.39 1.49
N LYS A 109 8.44 19.74 0.33
CA LYS A 109 7.13 19.67 -0.32
C LYS A 109 6.12 18.87 0.50
N VAL A 110 6.50 17.71 1.02
CA VAL A 110 5.66 16.88 1.90
C VAL A 110 5.31 17.63 3.19
N LEU A 111 6.26 18.36 3.78
CA LEU A 111 6.03 19.18 4.97
C LEU A 111 5.04 20.33 4.70
N SER A 112 5.22 21.07 3.59
CA SER A 112 4.30 22.15 3.18
C SER A 112 2.89 21.61 2.86
N LEU A 113 2.79 20.41 2.32
CA LEU A 113 1.52 19.73 2.08
C LEU A 113 0.88 19.25 3.38
N ALA A 114 1.65 18.76 4.34
CA ALA A 114 1.13 18.38 5.65
C ALA A 114 0.58 19.59 6.43
N GLU A 115 1.26 20.74 6.33
CA GLU A 115 0.80 22.00 6.90
C GLU A 115 -0.49 22.50 6.22
N SER A 116 -0.59 22.37 4.89
CA SER A 116 -1.81 22.67 4.14
C SER A 116 -2.95 21.67 4.36
N SER A 117 -2.65 20.40 4.66
CA SER A 117 -3.65 19.33 4.83
C SER A 117 -4.29 19.33 6.21
N ALA A 118 -3.63 19.94 7.22
CA ALA A 118 -4.22 20.20 8.54
C ALA A 118 -5.48 21.09 8.48
N VAL A 119 -5.80 21.66 7.31
CA VAL A 119 -6.98 22.51 7.07
C VAL A 119 -8.12 21.78 6.35
N LYS A 120 -7.90 20.61 5.70
CA LYS A 120 -8.98 19.84 5.04
C LYS A 120 -8.70 18.32 5.02
N ASP A 121 -9.52 17.60 5.77
CA ASP A 121 -9.52 16.14 5.98
C ASP A 121 -9.65 15.31 4.67
N ASP A 122 -10.20 15.88 3.59
CA ASP A 122 -10.45 15.20 2.31
C ASP A 122 -9.22 15.06 1.38
N THR A 123 -8.07 15.68 1.69
CA THR A 123 -6.99 15.88 0.70
C THR A 123 -6.00 14.70 0.62
N SER A 124 -5.86 13.92 1.69
CA SER A 124 -4.90 12.80 1.79
C SER A 124 -5.16 11.70 0.76
N GLU A 125 -6.43 11.41 0.46
CA GLU A 125 -6.81 10.40 -0.53
C GLU A 125 -6.42 10.78 -1.95
N SER A 126 -6.58 12.06 -2.32
CA SER A 126 -6.29 12.56 -3.66
C SER A 126 -4.80 12.51 -4.04
N PHE A 127 -3.91 12.55 -3.04
CA PHE A 127 -2.46 12.51 -3.23
C PHE A 127 -1.97 11.10 -3.59
N PHE A 128 -2.43 10.08 -2.84
CA PHE A 128 -2.03 8.69 -3.07
C PHE A 128 -2.80 8.04 -4.23
N GLN A 129 -4.02 8.48 -4.54
CA GLN A 129 -4.81 7.94 -5.65
C GLN A 129 -4.40 8.49 -7.03
N SER A 130 -3.52 9.48 -7.12
CA SER A 130 -3.20 10.11 -8.41
C SER A 130 -1.95 9.50 -9.08
N PRO A 131 -2.10 8.69 -10.15
CA PRO A 131 -0.97 8.29 -11.00
C PRO A 131 -0.28 9.47 -11.71
N LYS A 132 -0.81 10.69 -11.57
CA LYS A 132 -0.29 11.92 -12.19
C LYS A 132 0.67 12.72 -11.30
N ALA A 133 0.82 12.38 -10.01
CA ALA A 133 1.70 13.12 -9.11
C ALA A 133 3.19 12.99 -9.49
N LEU A 134 3.58 11.86 -10.09
CA LEU A 134 4.96 11.62 -10.54
C LEU A 134 5.26 12.13 -11.96
N ASN A 135 4.23 12.39 -12.78
CA ASN A 135 4.38 12.91 -14.14
C ASN A 135 4.26 14.44 -14.23
N ARG A 136 3.68 15.11 -13.23
CA ARG A 136 3.61 16.58 -13.19
C ARG A 136 4.96 17.26 -12.92
N THR A 137 5.94 16.56 -12.38
CA THR A 137 7.32 17.07 -12.23
C THR A 137 8.05 17.18 -13.57
N LYS A 138 7.66 16.46 -14.62
CA LYS A 138 8.19 16.66 -15.98
C LYS A 138 7.56 17.85 -16.72
N MET A 139 6.46 18.42 -16.22
CA MET A 139 5.77 19.56 -16.85
C MET A 139 6.00 20.90 -16.15
N SER A 140 6.69 20.92 -15.01
CA SER A 140 7.03 22.14 -14.26
C SER A 140 8.54 22.47 -14.33
N SER A 141 9.23 22.02 -15.37
CA SER A 141 10.60 22.47 -15.71
C SER A 141 10.66 23.19 -17.07
N SER A 142 9.49 23.55 -17.63
CA SER A 142 9.37 24.32 -18.87
C SER A 142 8.27 25.35 -18.64
N VAL A 143 8.58 26.63 -18.89
CA VAL A 143 7.80 27.86 -18.57
C VAL A 143 8.21 28.43 -17.19
N ALA A 144 8.99 29.50 -17.05
CA ALA A 144 9.45 30.55 -17.96
C ALA A 144 10.76 31.19 -17.42
N PRO A 145 11.68 31.70 -18.26
CA PRO A 145 12.68 32.65 -17.81
C PRO A 145 12.01 34.00 -17.54
N ILE A 146 12.21 34.52 -16.32
CA ILE A 146 11.96 35.90 -15.96
C ILE A 146 13.01 36.73 -16.70
N ALA A 147 12.59 37.47 -17.74
CA ALA A 147 13.40 38.52 -18.32
C ALA A 147 13.34 39.72 -17.37
N VAL A 148 14.49 40.00 -16.74
CA VAL A 148 14.81 41.26 -16.09
C VAL A 148 15.50 42.11 -17.15
N GLU A 149 14.83 43.15 -17.64
CA GLU A 149 15.39 44.47 -17.94
C GLU A 149 14.26 45.49 -18.15
#